data_AF-A0A7V6E090-F1
#
_entry.id   AF-A0A7V6E090-F1
#
_cell.length_a   1.000
_cell.length_b   1.000
_cell.length_c   1.000
_cell.angle_alpha   90.00
_cell.angle_beta   90.00
_cell.angle_gamma   90.00
#
_symmetry.space_group_name_H-M   'P 1'
#
loop_
_entity.id
_entity.type
_entity.pdbx_description
1 polymer ?
#
loop_
_entity_poly.entity_id
_entity_poly.type
_entity_poly.pdbx_seq_one_letter_code
_entity_poly.pdbx_strand_id
1 'polypeptide(L)'
;MKSFSYKLSAVILSLTMTVIAVSACTIAVVGSSAGGTPMLWKNRDVFNPHQEVRYFDTTPHSFIANVYSGETHRAWSGVNDAGLAIVNTDTYNQGFWGGFGHDDGHVMFHALANFSTVDEFQEFLDSTNITTRRSTHCYGLIDASGSAVMFEAGRDYYVRYDADDAPGGFIVRTNYADCGDGFNLMGWDRRNRAESLLSGTWEITPELIIFDLARDLYTEDLDPYPLPFDGIFGGYPRGVIETRNSINRYYTTSACVIVGGDTTGRPSTMWQYLGQPAVSIPIPLWVDAKALPEGLCGTEGSPFCMMAIELKAVAYTGLLTVDTYILADILSRFEPIEEYILARIRSELESGAISAFDFTELSALQDDFASAIIAKYVEIRSLYISETDRQMPSQPELTLYPNPFNSAGNIVFESDRRGLADVLIYDNLGRLVAVPVSAFPVSAGTNRIPISVDGIPSGRYIAVVSLDGDHSAKTPFVLLK
;
A
#
# COMPACT_ATOMS: atom_id res chain seq x y z
N MET A 1 -32.63 11.51 60.30
CA MET A 1 -31.21 11.21 60.03
C MET A 1 -31.05 9.70 59.85
N LYS A 2 -30.37 9.28 58.77
CA LYS A 2 -30.02 7.91 58.34
C LYS A 2 -31.16 7.10 57.69
N SER A 3 -31.00 6.35 56.61
CA SER A 3 -30.07 6.30 55.47
C SER A 3 -30.63 5.19 54.59
N PHE A 4 -31.16 5.50 53.41
CA PHE A 4 -31.56 4.48 52.43
C PHE A 4 -30.31 4.04 51.65
N SER A 5 -29.98 2.75 51.76
CA SER A 5 -28.87 2.11 51.07
C SER A 5 -29.24 1.90 49.61
N TYR A 6 -28.61 2.63 48.69
CA TYR A 6 -28.64 2.33 47.27
C TYR A 6 -27.49 1.37 46.95
N LYS A 7 -27.83 0.12 46.58
CA LYS A 7 -26.93 -0.77 45.86
C LYS A 7 -26.75 -0.20 44.46
N LEU A 8 -25.61 0.44 44.19
CA LEU A 8 -25.23 0.84 42.84
C LEU A 8 -24.43 -0.33 42.24
N SER A 9 -25.10 -1.13 41.40
CA SER A 9 -24.42 -2.08 40.53
C SER A 9 -23.70 -1.30 39.43
N ALA A 10 -22.37 -1.26 39.49
CA ALA A 10 -21.55 -0.70 38.42
C ALA A 10 -21.51 -1.69 37.24
N VAL A 11 -22.32 -1.43 36.21
CA VAL A 11 -22.15 -2.07 34.90
C VAL A 11 -21.08 -1.27 34.16
N ILE A 12 -19.86 -1.81 34.11
CA ILE A 12 -18.80 -1.27 33.26
C ILE A 12 -19.12 -1.73 31.84
N LEU A 13 -19.68 -0.82 31.04
CA LEU A 13 -19.87 -1.02 29.61
C LEU A 13 -18.49 -0.92 28.95
N SER A 14 -17.83 -2.07 28.75
CA SER A 14 -16.62 -2.17 27.95
C SER A 14 -16.97 -1.84 26.50
N LEU A 15 -16.73 -0.61 26.09
CA LEU A 15 -16.80 -0.17 24.71
C LEU A 15 -15.61 -0.78 23.97
N THR A 16 -15.71 -2.03 23.53
CA THR A 16 -14.77 -2.61 22.57
C THR A 16 -14.97 -1.88 21.25
N MET A 17 -14.12 -0.90 20.97
CA MET A 17 -14.08 -0.26 19.67
C MET A 17 -13.50 -1.29 18.69
N THR A 18 -14.38 -2.03 18.02
CA THR A 18 -13.99 -2.87 16.89
C THR A 18 -13.53 -1.94 15.78
N VAL A 19 -12.21 -1.78 15.64
CA VAL A 19 -11.62 -1.12 14.47
C VAL A 19 -11.90 -2.04 13.29
N ILE A 20 -12.94 -1.73 12.52
CA ILE A 20 -13.15 -2.37 11.23
C ILE A 20 -11.94 -1.98 10.38
N ALA A 21 -11.23 -2.98 9.87
CA ALA A 21 -10.11 -2.78 8.98
C ALA A 21 -10.64 -2.25 7.64
N VAL A 22 -10.79 -0.93 7.53
CA VAL A 22 -11.24 -0.25 6.31
C VAL A 22 -9.99 0.07 5.46
N SER A 23 -9.90 -0.48 4.25
CA SER A 23 -8.89 -0.03 3.28
C SER A 23 -9.24 1.39 2.88
N ALA A 24 -8.26 2.28 2.76
CA ALA A 24 -8.60 3.64 2.36
C ALA A 24 -7.63 4.23 1.34
N CYS A 25 -7.57 3.64 0.15
CA CYS A 25 -6.68 4.07 -0.94
C CYS A 25 -7.05 5.44 -1.54
N THR A 26 -6.10 6.10 -2.20
CA THR A 26 -6.32 7.24 -3.10
C THR A 26 -5.85 6.83 -4.49
N ILE A 27 -6.64 7.08 -5.53
CA ILE A 27 -6.25 6.84 -6.93
C ILE A 27 -6.54 8.07 -7.81
N ALA A 28 -5.81 8.18 -8.92
CA ALA A 28 -6.16 9.09 -10.00
C ALA A 28 -5.97 8.44 -11.37
N VAL A 29 -6.78 8.91 -12.32
CA VAL A 29 -6.63 8.68 -13.75
C VAL A 29 -6.37 10.03 -14.39
N VAL A 30 -5.28 10.16 -15.12
CA VAL A 30 -4.90 11.39 -15.85
C VAL A 30 -4.96 11.07 -17.33
N GLY A 31 -5.73 11.85 -18.07
CA GLY A 31 -5.90 11.72 -19.51
C GLY A 31 -4.79 12.42 -20.29
N SER A 32 -4.73 12.14 -21.60
CA SER A 32 -3.74 12.74 -22.50
C SER A 32 -3.89 14.25 -22.61
N SER A 33 -5.09 14.78 -22.38
CA SER A 33 -5.41 16.21 -22.38
C SER A 33 -4.70 17.01 -21.27
N ALA A 34 -4.27 16.37 -20.18
CA ALA A 34 -3.65 17.01 -19.03
C ALA A 34 -2.11 16.95 -19.00
N GLY A 35 -1.50 16.10 -19.84
CA GLY A 35 -0.05 15.83 -19.77
C GLY A 35 0.53 15.05 -20.94
N GLY A 36 -0.20 14.94 -22.05
CA GLY A 36 0.22 14.26 -23.28
C GLY A 36 0.21 12.73 -23.23
N THR A 37 0.48 12.11 -22.08
CA THR A 37 0.47 10.66 -21.88
C THR A 37 -0.49 10.27 -20.77
N PRO A 38 -1.37 9.27 -20.97
CA PRO A 38 -2.22 8.75 -19.90
C PRO A 38 -1.41 8.22 -18.71
N MET A 39 -1.87 8.52 -17.51
CA MET A 39 -1.25 8.03 -16.29
C MET A 39 -2.26 7.50 -15.28
N LEU A 40 -1.84 6.51 -14.52
CA LEU A 40 -2.54 6.04 -13.32
C LEU A 40 -1.70 6.31 -12.09
N TRP A 41 -2.38 6.61 -10.99
CA TRP A 41 -1.76 6.70 -9.68
C TRP A 41 -2.58 5.96 -8.64
N LYS A 42 -1.88 5.32 -7.69
CA LYS A 42 -2.47 4.76 -6.48
C LYS A 42 -1.54 4.93 -5.28
N ASN A 43 -2.06 5.51 -4.19
CA ASN A 43 -1.56 5.26 -2.84
C ASN A 43 -2.39 4.14 -2.22
N ARG A 44 -1.73 3.04 -1.85
CA ARG A 44 -2.38 1.83 -1.31
C ARG A 44 -2.32 1.84 0.21
N ASP A 45 -3.50 2.00 0.80
CA ASP A 45 -3.63 2.08 2.26
C ASP A 45 -4.28 0.83 2.84
N VAL A 46 -3.48 0.05 3.55
CA VAL A 46 -3.88 -1.22 4.17
C VAL A 46 -3.10 -1.47 5.46
N PHE A 47 -3.54 -2.46 6.23
CA PHE A 47 -2.84 -2.86 7.46
C PHE A 47 -1.63 -3.75 7.19
N ASN A 48 -1.68 -4.62 6.18
CA ASN A 48 -0.57 -5.52 5.89
C ASN A 48 0.55 -4.76 5.17
N PRO A 49 1.72 -4.55 5.81
CA PRO A 49 2.79 -3.74 5.25
C PRO A 49 3.62 -4.50 4.20
N HIS A 50 3.51 -5.82 4.13
CA HIS A 50 4.36 -6.65 3.26
C HIS A 50 3.84 -6.68 1.83
N GLN A 51 4.33 -5.73 1.04
CA GLN A 51 4.04 -5.58 -0.38
C GLN A 51 5.18 -6.16 -1.23
N GLU A 52 4.84 -6.66 -2.41
CA GLU A 52 5.79 -7.14 -3.42
C GLU A 52 5.38 -6.62 -4.80
N VAL A 53 6.30 -6.70 -5.76
CA VAL A 53 5.97 -6.72 -7.19
C VAL A 53 6.29 -8.10 -7.72
N ARG A 54 5.40 -8.65 -8.55
CA ARG A 54 5.62 -9.92 -9.24
C ARG A 54 5.41 -9.77 -10.74
N TYR A 55 6.24 -10.49 -11.49
CA TYR A 55 6.04 -10.75 -12.91
C TYR A 55 5.24 -12.04 -13.05
N PHE A 56 4.17 -11.98 -13.83
CA PHE A 56 3.31 -13.09 -14.14
C PHE A 56 3.44 -13.40 -15.63
N ASP A 57 4.05 -14.54 -15.93
CA ASP A 57 4.13 -15.10 -17.28
C ASP A 57 2.83 -15.86 -17.57
N THR A 58 1.83 -15.16 -18.09
CA THR A 58 0.52 -15.72 -18.42
C THR A 58 0.18 -15.57 -19.90
N THR A 59 -0.92 -16.18 -20.32
CA THR A 59 -1.44 -16.12 -21.69
C THR A 59 -2.90 -15.69 -21.64
N PRO A 60 -3.35 -14.73 -22.47
CA PRO A 60 -2.61 -14.10 -23.57
C PRO A 60 -1.54 -13.08 -23.17
N HIS A 61 -1.63 -12.48 -21.98
CA HIS A 61 -0.76 -11.36 -21.60
C HIS A 61 0.12 -11.70 -20.40
N SER A 62 1.40 -11.34 -20.47
CA SER A 62 2.26 -11.23 -19.29
C SER A 62 2.07 -9.87 -18.64
N PHE A 63 2.32 -9.77 -17.33
CA PHE A 63 2.13 -8.51 -16.61
C PHE A 63 2.99 -8.42 -15.35
N ILE A 64 3.18 -7.18 -14.89
CA ILE A 64 3.75 -6.89 -13.58
C ILE A 64 2.67 -6.28 -12.68
N ALA A 65 2.66 -6.67 -11.41
CA ALA A 65 1.66 -6.19 -10.47
C ALA A 65 2.18 -6.05 -9.05
N ASN A 66 1.65 -5.04 -8.33
CA ASN A 66 1.77 -4.95 -6.88
C ASN A 66 0.83 -5.97 -6.22
N VAL A 67 1.41 -6.81 -5.36
CA VAL A 67 0.73 -7.88 -4.64
C VAL A 67 1.10 -7.85 -3.15
N TYR A 68 0.33 -8.53 -2.31
CA TYR A 68 0.81 -8.92 -0.99
C TYR A 68 1.90 -9.97 -1.11
N SER A 69 2.81 -10.00 -0.14
CA SER A 69 3.82 -11.06 -0.06
C SER A 69 3.19 -12.45 -0.11
N GLY A 70 3.67 -13.27 -1.06
CA GLY A 70 3.19 -14.63 -1.29
C GLY A 70 1.87 -14.76 -2.09
N GLU A 71 1.21 -13.66 -2.46
CA GLU A 71 -0.01 -13.71 -3.28
C GLU A 71 0.33 -13.99 -4.76
N THR A 72 -0.47 -14.84 -5.39
CA THR A 72 -0.25 -15.29 -6.78
C THR A 72 -1.50 -15.27 -7.65
N HIS A 73 -2.66 -14.88 -7.11
CA HIS A 73 -3.94 -14.88 -7.83
C HIS A 73 -4.70 -13.54 -7.72
N ARG A 74 -4.11 -12.53 -7.08
CA ARG A 74 -4.68 -11.19 -6.92
C ARG A 74 -3.64 -10.12 -7.20
N ALA A 75 -4.10 -8.97 -7.71
CA ALA A 75 -3.30 -7.78 -7.95
C ALA A 75 -4.01 -6.54 -7.39
N TRP A 76 -3.26 -5.55 -6.91
CA TRP A 76 -3.82 -4.26 -6.43
C TRP A 76 -3.33 -3.04 -7.20
N SER A 77 -2.47 -3.24 -8.18
CA SER A 77 -2.18 -2.33 -9.30
C SER A 77 -1.27 -3.06 -10.27
N GLY A 78 -1.28 -2.73 -11.55
CA GLY A 78 -0.34 -3.33 -12.49
C GLY A 78 -0.55 -2.87 -13.93
N VAL A 79 0.31 -3.37 -14.80
CA VAL A 79 0.28 -3.15 -16.25
C VAL A 79 0.72 -4.42 -16.97
N ASN A 80 0.14 -4.69 -18.13
CA ASN A 80 0.47 -5.85 -18.96
C ASN A 80 1.22 -5.49 -20.25
N ASP A 81 1.65 -6.51 -20.98
CA ASP A 81 2.43 -6.38 -22.22
C ASP A 81 1.64 -5.79 -23.41
N ALA A 82 0.31 -5.70 -23.31
CA ALA A 82 -0.52 -4.95 -24.26
C ALA A 82 -0.65 -3.46 -23.92
N GLY A 83 -0.12 -3.04 -22.77
CA GLY A 83 -0.21 -1.66 -22.28
C GLY A 83 -1.49 -1.34 -21.51
N LEU A 84 -2.36 -2.34 -21.25
CA LEU A 84 -3.48 -2.15 -20.33
C LEU A 84 -2.94 -2.07 -18.89
N ALA A 85 -3.26 -0.99 -18.21
CA ALA A 85 -2.95 -0.81 -16.80
C ALA A 85 -4.20 -0.58 -15.97
N ILE A 86 -4.16 -1.01 -14.71
CA ILE A 86 -5.30 -0.90 -13.80
C ILE A 86 -4.85 -0.58 -12.37
N VAL A 87 -5.58 0.33 -11.73
CA VAL A 87 -5.52 0.62 -10.29
C VAL A 87 -6.93 0.60 -9.72
N ASN A 88 -7.07 0.42 -8.41
CA ASN A 88 -8.39 0.47 -7.75
C ASN A 88 -8.37 1.12 -6.37
N THR A 89 -9.56 1.45 -5.91
CA THR A 89 -9.87 1.81 -4.52
C THR A 89 -11.26 1.25 -4.16
N ASP A 90 -11.44 0.83 -2.92
CA ASP A 90 -12.72 0.39 -2.37
C ASP A 90 -13.67 1.56 -2.19
N THR A 91 -14.97 1.37 -2.44
CA THR A 91 -16.01 2.38 -2.18
C THR A 91 -16.95 1.92 -1.06
N TYR A 92 -17.40 2.87 -0.23
CA TYR A 92 -18.26 2.58 0.93
C TYR A 92 -19.65 3.24 0.87
N ASN A 93 -19.95 3.94 -0.22
CA ASN A 93 -21.22 4.64 -0.43
C ASN A 93 -22.01 4.10 -1.65
N GLN A 94 -21.69 2.90 -2.15
CA GLN A 94 -22.40 2.27 -3.27
C GLN A 94 -23.25 1.06 -2.83
N GLY A 95 -23.69 1.08 -1.57
CA GLY A 95 -24.45 0.00 -0.94
C GLY A 95 -23.58 -1.03 -0.21
N PHE A 96 -24.22 -2.10 0.29
CA PHE A 96 -23.54 -3.12 1.08
C PHE A 96 -22.76 -4.10 0.22
N TRP A 97 -21.57 -4.47 0.70
CA TRP A 97 -20.79 -5.57 0.14
C TRP A 97 -21.52 -6.91 0.39
N GLY A 98 -21.43 -7.81 -0.58
CA GLY A 98 -21.95 -9.17 -0.52
C GLY A 98 -20.89 -10.18 -0.04
N GLY A 99 -21.34 -11.38 0.33
CA GLY A 99 -20.45 -12.50 0.68
C GLY A 99 -20.02 -13.38 -0.51
N PHE A 100 -20.52 -13.10 -1.72
CA PHE A 100 -20.31 -13.91 -2.93
C PHE A 100 -19.99 -13.00 -4.13
N GLY A 101 -19.38 -13.57 -5.16
CA GLY A 101 -18.91 -12.84 -6.35
C GLY A 101 -17.40 -12.63 -6.37
N HIS A 102 -16.93 -11.98 -7.43
CA HIS A 102 -15.52 -11.65 -7.64
C HIS A 102 -15.07 -10.55 -6.66
N ASP A 103 -13.96 -10.77 -5.95
CA ASP A 103 -13.26 -9.69 -5.24
C ASP A 103 -12.36 -8.89 -6.18
N ASP A 104 -12.07 -7.64 -5.80
CA ASP A 104 -11.30 -6.68 -6.60
C ASP A 104 -9.96 -7.21 -7.05
N GLY A 105 -9.22 -7.86 -6.15
CA GLY A 105 -7.91 -8.41 -6.45
C GLY A 105 -7.95 -9.42 -7.59
N HIS A 106 -8.96 -10.29 -7.63
CA HIS A 106 -9.18 -11.24 -8.72
C HIS A 106 -9.65 -10.56 -10.01
N VAL A 107 -10.50 -9.54 -9.92
CA VAL A 107 -10.95 -8.75 -11.08
C VAL A 107 -9.75 -8.11 -11.78
N MET A 108 -8.88 -7.45 -11.01
CA MET A 108 -7.69 -6.78 -11.55
C MET A 108 -6.69 -7.78 -12.12
N PHE A 109 -6.45 -8.90 -11.43
CA PHE A 109 -5.59 -9.97 -11.93
C PHE A 109 -6.12 -10.54 -13.25
N HIS A 110 -7.43 -10.81 -13.33
CA HIS A 110 -8.06 -11.31 -14.55
C HIS A 110 -7.92 -10.32 -15.70
N ALA A 111 -8.12 -9.03 -15.44
CA ALA A 111 -7.98 -7.98 -16.45
C ALA A 111 -6.55 -7.92 -17.01
N LEU A 112 -5.55 -7.86 -16.12
CA LEU A 112 -4.14 -7.83 -16.51
C LEU A 112 -3.72 -9.05 -17.33
N ALA A 113 -4.22 -10.23 -16.98
CA ALA A 113 -3.88 -11.48 -17.66
C ALA A 113 -4.57 -11.65 -19.03
N ASN A 114 -5.73 -11.04 -19.27
CA ASN A 114 -6.63 -11.41 -20.37
C ASN A 114 -7.03 -10.29 -21.32
N PHE A 115 -6.92 -9.01 -20.94
CA PHE A 115 -7.43 -7.90 -21.74
C PHE A 115 -6.30 -7.00 -22.25
N SER A 116 -6.45 -6.47 -23.45
CA SER A 116 -5.57 -5.49 -24.07
C SER A 116 -6.11 -4.06 -23.96
N THR A 117 -7.43 -3.89 -23.79
CA THR A 117 -8.09 -2.58 -23.89
C THR A 117 -9.04 -2.28 -22.74
N VAL A 118 -9.29 -0.99 -22.52
CA VAL A 118 -10.31 -0.50 -21.58
C VAL A 118 -11.71 -1.00 -21.96
N ASP A 119 -12.00 -1.13 -23.25
CA ASP A 119 -13.31 -1.60 -23.72
C ASP A 119 -13.54 -3.10 -23.42
N GLU A 120 -12.52 -3.96 -23.53
CA GLU A 120 -12.63 -5.37 -23.09
C GLU A 120 -12.88 -5.48 -21.58
N PHE A 121 -12.26 -4.61 -20.78
CA PHE A 121 -12.57 -4.52 -19.36
C PHE A 121 -14.01 -4.07 -19.11
N GLN A 122 -14.52 -3.13 -19.91
CA GLN A 122 -15.93 -2.73 -19.83
C GLN A 122 -16.88 -3.89 -20.15
N GLU A 123 -16.61 -4.67 -21.20
CA GLU A 123 -17.38 -5.86 -21.53
C GLU A 123 -17.36 -6.89 -20.39
N PHE A 124 -16.21 -7.02 -19.70
CA PHE A 124 -16.12 -7.83 -18.49
C PHE A 124 -16.99 -7.28 -17.35
N LEU A 125 -17.04 -5.96 -17.15
CA LEU A 125 -17.95 -5.35 -16.17
C LEU A 125 -19.42 -5.58 -16.53
N ASP A 126 -19.79 -5.53 -17.82
CA ASP A 126 -21.13 -5.88 -18.30
C ASP A 126 -21.48 -7.33 -17.95
N SER A 127 -20.56 -8.27 -18.14
CA SER A 127 -20.77 -9.68 -17.78
C SER A 127 -20.96 -9.86 -16.27
N THR A 128 -20.18 -9.13 -15.46
CA THR A 128 -20.22 -9.25 -13.99
C THR A 128 -21.39 -8.48 -13.36
N ASN A 129 -22.05 -7.59 -14.11
CA ASN A 129 -23.36 -7.04 -13.71
C ASN A 129 -24.41 -8.15 -13.57
N ILE A 130 -24.28 -9.24 -14.35
CA ILE A 130 -25.19 -10.39 -14.30
C ILE A 130 -24.83 -11.33 -13.15
N THR A 131 -23.54 -11.60 -12.92
CA THR A 131 -23.07 -12.57 -11.92
C THR A 131 -22.80 -11.99 -10.53
N THR A 132 -22.94 -10.66 -10.37
CA THR A 132 -22.58 -9.83 -9.20
C THR A 132 -21.08 -9.83 -8.85
N ARG A 133 -20.60 -8.65 -8.49
CA ARG A 133 -19.33 -8.44 -7.78
C ARG A 133 -19.52 -8.53 -6.27
N ARG A 134 -18.46 -8.93 -5.54
CA ARG A 134 -18.49 -9.09 -4.08
C ARG A 134 -18.60 -7.76 -3.36
N SER A 135 -17.81 -6.79 -3.79
CA SER A 135 -17.64 -5.47 -3.19
C SER A 135 -17.73 -4.39 -4.26
N THR A 136 -17.73 -3.13 -3.84
CA THR A 136 -17.86 -1.96 -4.70
C THR A 136 -16.54 -1.21 -4.75
N HIS A 137 -16.17 -0.74 -5.94
CA HIS A 137 -14.83 -0.20 -6.20
C HIS A 137 -14.87 0.90 -7.26
N CYS A 138 -13.90 1.81 -7.19
CA CYS A 138 -13.50 2.58 -8.36
C CYS A 138 -12.30 1.88 -9.02
N TYR A 139 -12.35 1.68 -10.33
CA TYR A 139 -11.25 1.17 -11.13
C TYR A 139 -10.76 2.25 -12.08
N GLY A 140 -9.49 2.63 -11.99
CA GLY A 140 -8.82 3.48 -12.97
C GLY A 140 -8.10 2.62 -13.99
N LEU A 141 -8.31 2.86 -15.28
CA LEU A 141 -7.66 2.14 -16.36
C LEU A 141 -7.06 3.10 -17.40
N ILE A 142 -5.93 2.69 -17.97
CA ILE A 142 -5.38 3.24 -19.21
C ILE A 142 -5.00 2.11 -20.15
N ASP A 143 -4.92 2.38 -21.46
CA ASP A 143 -4.40 1.42 -22.43
C ASP A 143 -3.53 2.08 -23.52
N ALA A 144 -2.90 1.25 -24.36
CA ALA A 144 -2.02 1.70 -25.43
C ALA A 144 -2.72 2.50 -26.55
N SER A 145 -4.06 2.49 -26.61
CA SER A 145 -4.82 3.33 -27.56
C SER A 145 -4.89 4.80 -27.13
N GLY A 146 -4.48 5.11 -25.89
CA GLY A 146 -4.58 6.42 -25.29
C GLY A 146 -5.81 6.59 -24.40
N SER A 147 -6.64 5.55 -24.23
CA SER A 147 -7.81 5.60 -23.37
C SER A 147 -7.40 5.82 -21.91
N ALA A 148 -8.13 6.67 -21.19
CA ALA A 148 -7.91 6.94 -19.78
C ALA A 148 -9.25 7.10 -19.05
N VAL A 149 -9.66 6.08 -18.29
CA VAL A 149 -11.04 5.95 -17.81
C VAL A 149 -11.10 5.59 -16.33
N MET A 150 -12.07 6.18 -15.63
CA MET A 150 -12.50 5.78 -14.29
C MET A 150 -13.85 5.06 -14.36
N PHE A 151 -13.93 3.83 -13.86
CA PHE A 151 -15.19 3.14 -13.63
C PHE A 151 -15.57 3.19 -12.14
N GLU A 152 -16.74 3.70 -11.83
CA GLU A 152 -17.35 3.56 -10.51
C GLU A 152 -18.27 2.33 -10.51
N ALA A 153 -17.77 1.20 -10.03
CA ALA A 153 -18.44 -0.08 -10.11
C ALA A 153 -19.15 -0.42 -8.79
N GLY A 154 -20.48 -0.40 -8.84
CA GLY A 154 -21.33 -1.07 -7.85
C GLY A 154 -21.27 -2.59 -8.01
N ARG A 155 -22.15 -3.31 -7.32
CA ARG A 155 -22.16 -4.79 -7.39
C ARG A 155 -22.68 -5.36 -8.70
N ASP A 156 -23.66 -4.69 -9.29
CA ASP A 156 -24.42 -5.12 -10.47
C ASP A 156 -24.62 -4.00 -11.50
N TYR A 157 -23.91 -2.88 -11.33
CA TYR A 157 -23.88 -1.74 -12.25
C TYR A 157 -22.52 -1.06 -12.21
N TYR A 158 -22.25 -0.18 -13.18
CA TYR A 158 -21.13 0.75 -13.14
C TYR A 158 -21.47 2.07 -13.83
N VAL A 159 -20.68 3.12 -13.56
CA VAL A 159 -20.66 4.36 -14.34
C VAL A 159 -19.25 4.58 -14.87
N ARG A 160 -19.13 4.90 -16.16
CA ARG A 160 -17.87 5.19 -16.86
C ARG A 160 -17.66 6.70 -16.93
N TYR A 161 -16.46 7.16 -16.60
CA TYR A 161 -16.02 8.54 -16.77
C TYR A 161 -14.71 8.56 -17.54
N ASP A 162 -14.66 9.35 -18.61
CA ASP A 162 -13.43 9.57 -19.37
C ASP A 162 -12.65 10.73 -18.75
N ALA A 163 -11.35 10.52 -18.51
CA ALA A 163 -10.51 11.55 -17.92
C ALA A 163 -10.29 12.74 -18.85
N ASP A 164 -10.26 12.52 -20.18
CA ASP A 164 -10.09 13.60 -21.14
C ASP A 164 -11.32 14.53 -21.25
N ASP A 165 -12.49 14.02 -20.87
CA ASP A 165 -13.72 14.81 -20.77
C ASP A 165 -13.88 15.52 -19.41
N ALA A 166 -13.04 15.20 -18.43
CA ALA A 166 -13.11 15.75 -17.09
C ALA A 166 -12.47 17.16 -17.01
N PRO A 167 -12.95 18.06 -16.13
CA PRO A 167 -12.28 19.33 -15.89
C PRO A 167 -10.82 19.14 -15.49
N GLY A 168 -9.90 19.76 -16.23
CA GLY A 168 -8.46 19.62 -16.02
C GLY A 168 -7.85 18.33 -16.58
N GLY A 169 -8.63 17.46 -17.22
CA GLY A 169 -8.15 16.24 -17.87
C GLY A 169 -7.77 15.11 -16.89
N PHE A 170 -8.31 15.11 -15.67
CA PHE A 170 -8.02 14.08 -14.66
C PHE A 170 -9.23 13.77 -13.78
N ILE A 171 -9.22 12.59 -13.14
CA ILE A 171 -10.24 12.13 -12.20
C ILE A 171 -9.56 11.54 -10.98
N VAL A 172 -9.90 12.03 -9.79
CA VAL A 172 -9.42 11.48 -8.50
C VAL A 172 -10.53 10.71 -7.80
N ARG A 173 -10.20 9.57 -7.19
CA ARG A 173 -11.11 8.83 -6.29
C ARG A 173 -10.41 8.38 -5.02
N THR A 174 -11.16 8.42 -3.93
CA THR A 174 -10.77 7.82 -2.65
C THR A 174 -11.73 6.69 -2.32
N ASN A 175 -12.35 6.66 -1.14
CA ASN A 175 -13.14 5.50 -0.72
C ASN A 175 -14.64 5.66 -0.85
N TYR A 176 -15.03 6.41 -1.87
CA TYR A 176 -16.40 6.64 -2.25
C TYR A 176 -16.45 6.91 -3.76
N ALA A 177 -17.61 6.63 -4.35
CA ALA A 177 -17.93 6.96 -5.73
C ALA A 177 -18.86 8.18 -5.79
N ASP A 178 -18.73 9.00 -6.82
CA ASP A 178 -19.62 10.14 -7.04
C ASP A 178 -21.04 9.69 -7.42
N CYS A 179 -21.19 8.54 -8.11
CA CYS A 179 -22.50 7.95 -8.38
C CYS A 179 -23.12 7.21 -7.18
N GLY A 180 -22.39 7.10 -6.06
CA GLY A 180 -22.89 6.53 -4.82
C GLY A 180 -23.84 7.47 -4.07
N ASP A 181 -24.25 7.06 -2.88
CA ASP A 181 -25.00 7.93 -1.98
C ASP A 181 -24.13 9.07 -1.43
N GLY A 182 -24.76 10.18 -1.06
CA GLY A 182 -24.07 11.38 -0.55
C GLY A 182 -23.57 11.24 0.91
N PHE A 183 -23.59 10.04 1.48
CA PHE A 183 -23.12 9.75 2.83
C PHE A 183 -21.81 8.95 2.75
N ASN A 184 -21.08 8.84 3.87
CA ASN A 184 -19.82 8.06 3.96
C ASN A 184 -18.75 8.43 2.91
N LEU A 185 -18.47 9.72 2.72
CA LEU A 185 -17.43 10.24 1.82
C LEU A 185 -16.01 10.03 2.38
N MET A 186 -15.63 8.76 2.56
CA MET A 186 -14.37 8.39 3.20
C MET A 186 -13.16 8.83 2.36
N GLY A 187 -12.29 9.63 2.96
CA GLY A 187 -11.12 10.20 2.27
C GLY A 187 -11.39 11.48 1.50
N TRP A 188 -12.51 12.17 1.74
CA TRP A 188 -12.81 13.49 1.17
C TRP A 188 -11.59 14.45 1.20
N ASP A 189 -10.96 14.63 2.36
CA ASP A 189 -9.80 15.52 2.53
C ASP A 189 -8.64 15.17 1.57
N ARG A 190 -8.37 13.86 1.40
CA ARG A 190 -7.31 13.37 0.50
C ARG A 190 -7.65 13.62 -0.96
N ARG A 191 -8.92 13.45 -1.34
CA ARG A 191 -9.37 13.79 -2.69
C ARG A 191 -9.23 15.28 -2.96
N ASN A 192 -9.71 16.14 -2.05
CA ASN A 192 -9.59 17.59 -2.20
C ASN A 192 -8.13 18.02 -2.35
N ARG A 193 -7.23 17.45 -1.54
CA ARG A 193 -5.81 17.75 -1.61
C ARG A 193 -5.21 17.31 -2.94
N ALA A 194 -5.50 16.09 -3.40
CA ALA A 194 -5.01 15.59 -4.69
C ALA A 194 -5.54 16.43 -5.87
N GLU A 195 -6.83 16.76 -5.87
CA GLU A 195 -7.44 17.63 -6.90
C GLU A 195 -6.83 19.04 -6.87
N SER A 196 -6.55 19.59 -5.69
CA SER A 196 -5.87 20.89 -5.55
C SER A 196 -4.44 20.88 -6.10
N LEU A 197 -3.69 19.79 -5.93
CA LEU A 197 -2.33 19.67 -6.46
C LEU A 197 -2.36 19.53 -8.00
N LEU A 198 -3.24 18.67 -8.53
CA LEU A 198 -3.35 18.43 -9.97
C LEU A 198 -3.90 19.64 -10.73
N SER A 199 -4.86 20.36 -10.17
CA SER A 199 -5.38 21.60 -10.77
C SER A 199 -4.45 22.82 -10.61
N GLY A 200 -3.42 22.72 -9.76
CA GLY A 200 -2.44 23.76 -9.51
C GLY A 200 -1.37 23.91 -10.59
N THR A 201 -1.35 23.03 -11.59
CA THR A 201 -0.39 23.03 -12.71
C THR A 201 -1.07 23.15 -14.06
N TRP A 202 -0.32 23.62 -15.06
CA TRP A 202 -0.75 23.60 -16.47
C TRP A 202 -0.59 22.21 -17.10
N GLU A 203 0.44 21.47 -16.69
CA GLU A 203 0.79 20.15 -17.21
C GLU A 203 1.06 19.20 -16.04
N ILE A 204 0.40 18.05 -16.03
CA ILE A 204 0.56 17.03 -15.01
C ILE A 204 1.67 16.09 -15.47
N THR A 205 2.81 16.13 -14.77
CA THR A 205 3.97 15.28 -15.08
C THR A 205 4.02 14.03 -14.19
N PRO A 206 4.71 12.96 -14.60
CA PRO A 206 4.94 11.81 -13.73
C PRO A 206 5.60 12.20 -12.40
N GLU A 207 6.54 13.15 -12.43
CA GLU A 207 7.31 13.58 -11.24
C GLU A 207 6.43 14.28 -10.20
N LEU A 208 5.47 15.09 -10.63
CA LEU A 208 4.46 15.69 -9.73
C LEU A 208 3.72 14.59 -8.96
N ILE A 209 3.33 13.51 -9.65
CA ILE A 209 2.61 12.40 -9.02
C ILE A 209 3.53 11.60 -8.10
N ILE A 210 4.73 11.25 -8.58
CA ILE A 210 5.68 10.39 -7.89
C ILE A 210 6.21 11.06 -6.61
N PHE A 211 6.65 12.32 -6.69
CA PHE A 211 7.36 12.97 -5.58
C PHE A 211 6.51 13.91 -4.74
N ASP A 212 5.48 14.53 -5.31
CA ASP A 212 4.62 15.44 -4.55
C ASP A 212 3.36 14.72 -4.06
N LEU A 213 2.51 14.18 -4.96
CA LEU A 213 1.25 13.56 -4.56
C LEU A 213 1.45 12.31 -3.71
N ALA A 214 2.29 11.36 -4.15
CA ALA A 214 2.45 10.09 -3.46
C ALA A 214 3.03 10.26 -2.05
N ARG A 215 3.77 11.35 -1.79
CA ARG A 215 4.42 11.68 -0.52
C ARG A 215 3.70 12.75 0.30
N ASP A 216 2.58 13.29 -0.18
CA ASP A 216 1.94 14.46 0.40
C ASP A 216 1.45 14.22 1.85
N LEU A 217 1.91 15.08 2.77
CA LEU A 217 1.61 15.05 4.21
C LEU A 217 0.63 16.14 4.63
N TYR A 218 0.11 16.92 3.68
CA TYR A 218 -0.82 18.00 3.98
C TYR A 218 -2.12 17.46 4.59
N THR A 219 -2.68 18.22 5.53
CA THR A 219 -4.02 18.02 6.07
C THR A 219 -4.76 19.34 6.05
N GLU A 220 -6.11 19.33 6.08
CA GLU A 220 -6.88 20.59 6.10
C GLU A 220 -6.50 21.52 7.27
N ASP A 221 -6.03 20.95 8.38
CA ASP A 221 -5.65 21.70 9.57
C ASP A 221 -4.18 22.15 9.58
N LEU A 222 -3.34 21.59 8.71
CA LEU A 222 -1.90 21.85 8.71
C LEU A 222 -1.27 21.67 7.33
N ASP A 223 -0.62 22.73 6.87
CA ASP A 223 0.40 22.69 5.83
C ASP A 223 1.79 22.45 6.49
N PRO A 224 2.39 21.26 6.34
CA PRO A 224 3.69 20.98 6.95
C PRO A 224 4.87 21.45 6.09
N TYR A 225 4.62 22.05 4.91
CA TYR A 225 5.68 22.39 3.96
C TYR A 225 6.24 23.81 4.17
N PRO A 226 7.54 24.02 3.88
CA PRO A 226 8.54 23.01 3.52
C PRO A 226 8.90 22.11 4.71
N LEU A 227 9.36 20.88 4.43
CA LEU A 227 9.89 20.00 5.46
C LEU A 227 11.35 20.38 5.80
N PRO A 228 11.77 20.29 7.07
CA PRO A 228 10.96 19.91 8.23
C PRO A 228 10.01 21.02 8.69
N PHE A 229 8.87 20.62 9.25
CA PHE A 229 7.94 21.54 9.88
C PHE A 229 8.52 22.03 11.23
N ASP A 230 8.88 23.30 11.36
CA ASP A 230 9.47 23.86 12.59
C ASP A 230 8.41 24.42 13.57
N GLY A 231 7.23 23.80 13.62
CA GLY A 231 6.12 24.22 14.47
C GLY A 231 5.76 23.22 15.57
N ILE A 232 4.78 23.61 16.39
CA ILE A 232 4.09 22.71 17.35
C ILE A 232 2.63 22.67 16.91
N PHE A 233 2.10 21.47 16.69
CA PHE A 233 0.73 21.25 16.25
C PHE A 233 0.12 20.05 17.01
N GLY A 234 -1.19 20.05 17.26
CA GLY A 234 -1.90 18.92 17.86
C GLY A 234 -1.46 18.50 19.29
N GLY A 235 -0.66 19.33 19.98
CA GLY A 235 -0.07 18.97 21.28
C GLY A 235 1.13 18.01 21.20
N TYR A 236 1.65 17.77 19.99
CA TYR A 236 2.83 16.94 19.77
C TYR A 236 4.14 17.72 19.99
N PRO A 237 5.28 17.03 20.13
CA PRO A 237 6.59 17.69 20.12
C PRO A 237 6.80 18.55 18.87
N ARG A 238 7.73 19.51 18.96
CA ARG A 238 8.11 20.35 17.81
C ARG A 238 8.51 19.48 16.62
N GLY A 239 7.95 19.77 15.45
CA GLY A 239 8.20 19.05 14.20
C GLY A 239 7.56 17.68 14.07
N VAL A 240 6.77 17.25 15.06
CA VAL A 240 5.94 16.05 14.96
C VAL A 240 4.53 16.45 14.51
N ILE A 241 4.05 15.79 13.46
CA ILE A 241 2.72 16.06 12.85
C ILE A 241 1.89 14.78 12.77
N GLU A 242 0.57 14.92 12.70
CA GLU A 242 -0.35 13.81 12.45
C GLU A 242 -0.58 13.62 10.93
N THR A 243 -0.60 12.36 10.48
CA THR A 243 -0.80 12.01 9.05
C THR A 243 -2.13 11.30 8.79
N ARG A 244 -3.07 11.26 9.75
CA ARG A 244 -4.31 10.44 9.62
C ARG A 244 -5.08 10.69 8.32
N ASN A 245 -5.20 11.95 7.93
CA ASN A 245 -6.00 12.41 6.79
C ASN A 245 -5.16 12.88 5.59
N SER A 246 -3.83 12.81 5.67
CA SER A 246 -2.97 13.12 4.53
C SER A 246 -3.02 12.02 3.47
N ILE A 247 -2.59 12.33 2.25
CA ILE A 247 -2.54 11.36 1.14
C ILE A 247 -1.53 10.25 1.46
N ASN A 248 -0.32 10.62 1.85
CA ASN A 248 0.67 9.71 2.40
C ASN A 248 0.52 9.65 3.91
N ARG A 249 0.13 8.50 4.44
CA ARG A 249 -0.21 8.34 5.85
C ARG A 249 0.30 7.03 6.40
N TYR A 250 0.19 6.85 7.72
CA TYR A 250 0.72 5.66 8.39
C TYR A 250 0.30 4.34 7.73
N TYR A 251 -0.93 4.23 7.22
CA TYR A 251 -1.40 3.00 6.57
C TYR A 251 -1.03 2.88 5.10
N THR A 252 -0.38 3.87 4.49
CA THR A 252 0.17 3.74 3.14
C THR A 252 1.33 2.76 3.18
N THR A 253 1.17 1.63 2.48
CA THR A 253 2.16 0.53 2.47
C THR A 253 2.86 0.37 1.13
N SER A 254 2.30 0.96 0.07
CA SER A 254 2.88 1.05 -1.26
C SER A 254 2.22 2.19 -2.02
N ALA A 255 2.89 2.64 -3.07
CA ALA A 255 2.26 3.46 -4.11
C ALA A 255 2.75 3.05 -5.49
N CYS A 256 1.90 3.25 -6.49
CA CYS A 256 2.17 2.91 -7.87
C CYS A 256 1.80 4.11 -8.76
N VAL A 257 2.70 4.47 -9.67
CA VAL A 257 2.43 5.41 -10.76
C VAL A 257 2.73 4.70 -12.07
N ILE A 258 1.74 4.61 -12.96
CA ILE A 258 1.90 3.95 -14.26
C ILE A 258 1.79 5.01 -15.32
N VAL A 259 2.85 5.17 -16.11
CA VAL A 259 2.89 6.04 -17.29
C VAL A 259 2.64 5.16 -18.52
N GLY A 260 1.58 5.46 -19.27
CA GLY A 260 1.16 4.67 -20.42
C GLY A 260 2.19 4.66 -21.54
N GLY A 261 2.40 3.48 -22.13
CA GLY A 261 3.09 3.34 -23.39
C GLY A 261 2.30 3.93 -24.56
N ASP A 262 2.80 3.75 -25.78
CA ASP A 262 2.08 4.16 -26.98
C ASP A 262 2.25 3.15 -28.12
N THR A 263 1.47 3.34 -29.18
CA THR A 263 1.50 2.47 -30.36
C THR A 263 2.78 2.62 -31.21
N THR A 264 3.69 3.54 -30.85
CA THR A 264 4.96 3.74 -31.56
C THR A 264 6.09 2.87 -31.02
N GLY A 265 5.83 2.12 -29.94
CA GLY A 265 6.79 1.21 -29.31
C GLY A 265 7.35 1.72 -28.00
N ARG A 266 6.91 2.88 -27.49
CA ARG A 266 7.29 3.33 -26.15
C ARG A 266 6.62 2.40 -25.11
N PRO A 267 7.40 1.74 -24.23
CA PRO A 267 6.83 0.81 -23.27
C PRO A 267 6.15 1.56 -22.11
N SER A 268 5.13 0.93 -21.51
CA SER A 268 4.53 1.44 -20.28
C SER A 268 5.52 1.33 -19.13
N THR A 269 5.66 2.39 -18.33
CA THR A 269 6.57 2.41 -17.18
C THR A 269 5.77 2.38 -15.88
N MET A 270 5.98 1.35 -15.05
CA MET A 270 5.38 1.25 -13.72
C MET A 270 6.41 1.65 -12.67
N TRP A 271 6.20 2.80 -12.04
CA TRP A 271 6.96 3.26 -10.88
C TRP A 271 6.34 2.70 -9.61
N GLN A 272 7.07 1.86 -8.89
CA GLN A 272 6.59 1.24 -7.67
C GLN A 272 7.37 1.72 -6.44
N TYR A 273 6.65 2.19 -5.44
CA TYR A 273 7.11 2.25 -4.05
C TYR A 273 6.72 0.95 -3.33
N LEU A 274 7.71 0.20 -2.82
CA LEU A 274 7.49 -0.89 -1.88
C LEU A 274 7.79 -0.40 -0.46
N GLY A 275 6.74 -0.20 0.33
CA GLY A 275 6.77 0.57 1.57
C GLY A 275 6.06 1.93 1.42
N GLN A 276 6.00 2.69 2.51
CA GLN A 276 5.37 4.01 2.49
C GLN A 276 6.21 4.98 1.61
N PRO A 277 5.61 5.72 0.66
CA PRO A 277 6.33 6.61 -0.27
C PRO A 277 7.27 7.62 0.37
N ALA A 278 6.93 8.14 1.55
CA ALA A 278 7.77 9.11 2.27
C ALA A 278 9.10 8.52 2.77
N VAL A 279 9.21 7.21 2.90
CA VAL A 279 10.41 6.51 3.40
C VAL A 279 10.85 5.39 2.46
N SER A 280 10.46 5.50 1.18
CA SER A 280 10.90 4.60 0.14
C SER A 280 11.26 5.34 -1.15
N ILE A 281 12.08 4.71 -1.98
CA ILE A 281 12.51 5.20 -3.29
C ILE A 281 11.70 4.45 -4.37
N PRO A 282 11.14 5.13 -5.40
CA PRO A 282 10.36 4.47 -6.43
C PRO A 282 11.27 3.72 -7.40
N ILE A 283 10.82 2.54 -7.84
CA ILE A 283 11.56 1.69 -8.78
C ILE A 283 10.78 1.66 -10.10
N PRO A 284 11.36 2.10 -11.22
CA PRO A 284 10.75 1.99 -12.54
C PRO A 284 10.89 0.57 -13.09
N LEU A 285 9.79 0.01 -13.58
CA LEU A 285 9.69 -1.38 -14.02
C LEU A 285 8.95 -1.47 -15.36
N TRP A 286 9.36 -2.45 -16.18
CA TRP A 286 8.79 -2.71 -17.50
C TRP A 286 8.42 -4.19 -17.65
N VAL A 287 7.19 -4.46 -18.12
CA VAL A 287 6.74 -5.83 -18.42
C VAL A 287 7.62 -6.47 -19.49
N ASP A 288 8.03 -5.68 -20.47
CA ASP A 288 8.84 -6.11 -21.61
C ASP A 288 10.25 -6.58 -21.24
N ALA A 289 10.71 -6.30 -20.01
CA ALA A 289 11.93 -6.88 -19.45
C ALA A 289 11.80 -8.39 -19.17
N LYS A 290 10.56 -8.93 -19.09
CA LYS A 290 10.22 -10.35 -18.86
C LYS A 290 10.72 -10.97 -17.55
N ALA A 291 11.30 -10.15 -16.69
CA ALA A 291 11.79 -10.50 -15.37
C ALA A 291 11.75 -9.26 -14.48
N LEU A 292 11.90 -9.46 -13.17
CA LEU A 292 12.03 -8.39 -12.19
C LEU A 292 13.43 -8.43 -11.57
N PRO A 293 13.97 -7.25 -11.18
CA PRO A 293 15.15 -7.20 -10.35
C PRO A 293 15.01 -7.99 -9.05
N GLU A 294 16.13 -8.50 -8.56
CA GLU A 294 16.18 -9.14 -7.25
C GLU A 294 15.73 -8.18 -6.14
N GLY A 295 15.00 -8.69 -5.16
CA GLY A 295 14.56 -7.94 -3.99
C GLY A 295 13.13 -7.40 -4.06
N LEU A 296 12.47 -7.41 -5.22
CA LEU A 296 11.08 -6.96 -5.37
C LEU A 296 10.03 -7.96 -4.87
N CYS A 297 10.42 -9.22 -4.72
CA CYS A 297 9.63 -10.30 -4.10
C CYS A 297 10.57 -11.37 -3.54
N GLY A 298 10.08 -12.23 -2.65
CA GLY A 298 10.88 -13.33 -2.10
C GLY A 298 10.11 -14.27 -1.19
N THR A 299 10.75 -15.35 -0.74
CA THR A 299 10.16 -16.28 0.24
C THR A 299 9.97 -15.64 1.62
N GLU A 300 10.80 -14.65 1.94
CA GLU A 300 10.76 -13.88 3.19
C GLU A 300 10.13 -12.48 2.99
N GLY A 301 9.51 -12.25 1.83
CA GLY A 301 9.04 -10.92 1.39
C GLY A 301 10.08 -10.17 0.56
N SER A 302 9.74 -8.93 0.20
CA SER A 302 10.60 -8.04 -0.59
C SER A 302 11.62 -7.31 0.30
N PRO A 303 12.95 -7.49 0.08
CA PRO A 303 13.98 -6.64 0.68
C PRO A 303 13.71 -5.13 0.59
N PHE A 304 13.25 -4.61 -0.55
CA PHE A 304 12.89 -3.19 -0.67
C PHE A 304 11.81 -2.79 0.33
N CYS A 305 10.75 -3.60 0.43
CA CYS A 305 9.65 -3.36 1.37
C CYS A 305 10.12 -3.42 2.83
N MET A 306 10.99 -4.37 3.17
CA MET A 306 11.52 -4.52 4.53
C MET A 306 12.38 -3.32 4.94
N MET A 307 13.28 -2.87 4.07
CA MET A 307 14.10 -1.68 4.35
C MET A 307 13.24 -0.41 4.52
N ALA A 308 12.18 -0.26 3.74
CA ALA A 308 11.25 0.85 3.91
C ALA A 308 10.44 0.77 5.21
N ILE A 309 10.05 -0.44 5.65
CA ILE A 309 9.40 -0.66 6.96
C ILE A 309 10.35 -0.24 8.10
N GLU A 310 11.63 -0.60 8.02
CA GLU A 310 12.64 -0.21 8.99
C GLU A 310 12.76 1.33 9.07
N LEU A 311 12.89 2.02 7.93
CA LEU A 311 12.97 3.49 7.92
C LEU A 311 11.67 4.16 8.41
N LYS A 312 10.51 3.57 8.11
CA LYS A 312 9.23 4.03 8.66
C LYS A 312 9.22 3.99 10.19
N ALA A 313 9.74 2.91 10.79
CA ALA A 313 9.81 2.77 12.24
C ALA A 313 10.71 3.83 12.89
N VAL A 314 11.72 4.32 12.17
CA VAL A 314 12.57 5.43 12.61
C VAL A 314 11.83 6.78 12.50
N ALA A 315 11.15 7.03 11.38
CA ALA A 315 10.47 8.30 11.14
C ALA A 315 9.17 8.50 11.95
N TYR A 316 8.46 7.41 12.27
CA TYR A 316 7.21 7.49 13.00
C TYR A 316 7.40 7.38 14.51
N THR A 317 6.85 8.36 15.23
CA THR A 317 6.88 8.42 16.70
C THR A 317 5.67 7.72 17.34
N GLY A 318 4.73 7.24 16.53
CA GLY A 318 3.53 6.51 16.92
C GLY A 318 2.69 6.09 15.72
N LEU A 319 1.49 5.52 15.96
CA LEU A 319 0.62 4.98 14.91
C LEU A 319 0.10 6.00 13.89
N LEU A 320 0.22 7.30 14.15
CA LEU A 320 -0.33 8.35 13.29
C LEU A 320 0.57 9.58 13.19
N THR A 321 1.72 9.57 13.86
CA THR A 321 2.56 10.76 13.99
C THR A 321 3.95 10.53 13.44
N VAL A 322 4.41 11.45 12.61
CA VAL A 322 5.71 11.41 11.95
C VAL A 322 6.59 12.57 12.42
N ASP A 323 7.87 12.29 12.65
CA ASP A 323 8.88 13.32 12.89
C ASP A 323 9.37 13.87 11.55
N THR A 324 9.03 15.14 11.28
CA THR A 324 9.36 15.78 10.00
C THR A 324 10.84 16.12 9.85
N TYR A 325 11.63 16.19 10.94
CA TYR A 325 13.09 16.38 10.86
C TYR A 325 13.78 15.12 10.37
N ILE A 326 13.42 13.97 10.95
CA ILE A 326 13.94 12.68 10.50
C ILE A 326 13.53 12.44 9.05
N LEU A 327 12.26 12.69 8.73
CA LEU A 327 11.75 12.49 7.39
C LEU A 327 12.44 13.40 6.36
N ALA A 328 12.65 14.68 6.67
CA ALA A 328 13.36 15.59 5.77
C ALA A 328 14.81 15.14 5.52
N ASP A 329 15.52 14.63 6.54
CA ASP A 329 16.86 14.08 6.36
C ASP A 329 16.84 12.81 5.49
N ILE A 330 15.91 11.88 5.70
CA ILE A 330 15.76 10.68 4.85
C ILE A 330 15.52 11.09 3.39
N LEU A 331 14.57 12.00 3.13
CA LEU A 331 14.26 12.47 1.78
C LEU A 331 15.46 13.14 1.11
N SER A 332 16.21 13.98 1.85
CA SER A 332 17.43 14.62 1.32
C SER A 332 18.52 13.62 0.91
N ARG A 333 18.51 12.40 1.50
CA ARG A 333 19.44 11.32 1.14
C ARG A 333 18.95 10.48 -0.05
N PHE A 334 17.64 10.43 -0.27
CA PHE A 334 17.05 9.81 -1.46
C PHE A 334 17.21 10.68 -2.70
N GLU A 335 17.14 12.00 -2.56
CA GLU A 335 17.19 12.95 -3.68
C GLU A 335 18.29 12.65 -4.73
N PRO A 336 19.56 12.37 -4.37
CA PRO A 336 20.59 12.10 -5.38
C PRO A 336 20.35 10.84 -6.21
N ILE A 337 19.79 9.77 -5.61
CA ILE A 337 19.51 8.54 -6.36
C ILE A 337 18.22 8.69 -7.18
N GLU A 338 17.25 9.44 -6.68
CA GLU A 338 16.02 9.75 -7.41
C GLU A 338 16.31 10.61 -8.65
N GLU A 339 17.15 11.64 -8.51
CA GLU A 339 17.60 12.46 -9.63
C GLU A 339 18.37 11.63 -10.68
N TYR A 340 19.24 10.70 -10.24
CA TYR A 340 19.94 9.77 -11.13
C TYR A 340 18.96 8.94 -11.97
N ILE A 341 17.98 8.30 -11.33
CA ILE A 341 17.01 7.44 -12.01
C ILE A 341 16.16 8.25 -13.00
N LEU A 342 15.65 9.41 -12.57
CA LEU A 342 14.85 10.28 -13.42
C LEU A 342 15.62 10.81 -14.61
N ALA A 343 16.83 11.33 -14.38
CA ALA A 343 17.67 11.87 -15.44
C ALA A 343 18.02 10.77 -16.47
N ARG A 344 18.28 9.55 -15.99
CA ARG A 344 18.54 8.42 -16.89
C ARG A 344 17.31 8.09 -17.73
N ILE A 345 16.15 7.92 -17.10
CA ILE A 345 14.91 7.59 -17.84
C ILE A 345 14.51 8.68 -18.82
N ARG A 346 14.59 9.96 -18.42
CA ARG A 346 14.33 11.09 -19.31
C ARG A 346 15.24 11.05 -20.53
N SER A 347 16.53 10.79 -20.33
CA SER A 347 17.48 10.67 -21.45
C SER A 347 17.11 9.54 -22.41
N GLU A 348 16.66 8.38 -21.91
CA GLU A 348 16.25 7.25 -22.76
C GLU A 348 14.93 7.52 -23.51
N LEU A 349 14.00 8.24 -22.86
CA LEU A 349 12.74 8.67 -23.48
C LEU A 349 12.96 9.76 -24.54
N GLU A 350 13.73 10.79 -24.24
CA GLU A 350 13.99 11.92 -25.14
C GLU A 350 14.81 11.52 -26.37
N SER A 351 15.75 10.59 -26.21
CA SER A 351 16.52 10.02 -27.33
C SER A 351 15.70 9.03 -28.17
N GLY A 352 14.57 8.55 -27.64
CA GLY A 352 13.77 7.47 -28.22
C GLY A 352 14.40 6.08 -28.12
N ALA A 353 15.57 5.95 -27.47
CA ALA A 353 16.32 4.71 -27.39
C ALA A 353 15.51 3.60 -26.68
N ILE A 354 14.76 3.95 -25.64
CA ILE A 354 13.96 2.98 -24.87
C ILE A 354 12.91 2.24 -25.72
N SER A 355 12.43 2.85 -26.80
CA SER A 355 11.45 2.22 -27.70
C SER A 355 12.07 1.16 -28.61
N ALA A 356 13.40 1.14 -28.71
CA ALA A 356 14.16 0.16 -29.48
C ALA A 356 14.78 -0.92 -28.59
N PHE A 357 14.69 -0.79 -27.27
CA PHE A 357 15.30 -1.74 -26.34
C PHE A 357 14.63 -3.11 -26.44
N ASP A 358 15.46 -4.15 -26.47
CA ASP A 358 14.97 -5.50 -26.25
C ASP A 358 14.81 -5.81 -24.75
N PHE A 359 14.31 -7.01 -24.44
CA PHE A 359 14.07 -7.43 -23.05
C PHE A 359 15.37 -7.49 -22.22
N THR A 360 16.53 -7.71 -22.85
CA THR A 360 17.82 -7.77 -22.15
C THR A 360 18.27 -6.36 -21.76
N GLU A 361 18.11 -5.40 -22.67
CA GLU A 361 18.43 -3.98 -22.40
C GLU A 361 17.51 -3.39 -21.33
N LEU A 362 16.21 -3.64 -21.39
CA LEU A 362 15.27 -3.22 -20.34
C LEU A 362 15.57 -3.89 -19.00
N SER A 363 15.86 -5.20 -18.97
CA SER A 363 16.24 -5.90 -17.74
C SER A 363 17.50 -5.31 -17.12
N ALA A 364 18.55 -5.06 -17.93
CA ALA A 364 19.79 -4.47 -17.43
C ALA A 364 19.57 -3.06 -16.86
N LEU A 365 18.69 -2.26 -17.48
CA LEU A 365 18.36 -0.92 -17.01
C LEU A 365 17.66 -0.95 -15.65
N GLN A 366 16.61 -1.77 -15.47
CA GLN A 366 15.93 -1.88 -14.18
C GLN A 366 16.80 -2.53 -13.10
N ASP A 367 17.71 -3.45 -13.46
CA ASP A 367 18.66 -4.07 -12.52
C ASP A 367 19.70 -3.07 -12.00
N ASP A 368 20.17 -2.15 -12.84
CA ASP A 368 21.05 -1.05 -12.44
C ASP A 368 20.36 -0.14 -11.41
N PHE A 369 19.11 0.27 -11.69
CA PHE A 369 18.33 1.08 -10.76
C PHE A 369 18.08 0.35 -9.44
N ALA A 370 17.63 -0.91 -9.49
CA ALA A 370 17.37 -1.71 -8.29
C ALA A 370 18.64 -1.85 -7.42
N SER A 371 19.78 -2.13 -8.04
CA SER A 371 21.07 -2.27 -7.35
C SER A 371 21.48 -0.96 -6.67
N ALA A 372 21.35 0.17 -7.37
CA ALA A 372 21.68 1.49 -6.83
C ALA A 372 20.76 1.89 -5.67
N ILE A 373 19.47 1.57 -5.77
CA ILE A 373 18.50 1.82 -4.70
C ILE A 373 18.79 0.95 -3.46
N ILE A 374 19.08 -0.35 -3.63
CA ILE A 374 19.46 -1.23 -2.51
C ILE A 374 20.72 -0.69 -1.81
N ALA A 375 21.75 -0.31 -2.58
CA ALA A 375 22.95 0.28 -2.02
C ALA A 375 22.63 1.55 -1.19
N LYS A 376 21.72 2.40 -1.68
CA LYS A 376 21.28 3.60 -0.96
C LYS A 376 20.55 3.26 0.33
N TYR A 377 19.65 2.28 0.33
CA TYR A 377 19.00 1.85 1.57
C TYR A 377 20.01 1.33 2.59
N VAL A 378 20.98 0.50 2.18
CA VAL A 378 22.03 -0.03 3.08
C VAL A 378 22.85 1.11 3.69
N GLU A 379 23.21 2.11 2.90
CA GLU A 379 23.89 3.32 3.38
C GLU A 379 23.06 4.04 4.45
N ILE A 380 21.80 4.36 4.17
CA ILE A 380 20.92 5.09 5.10
C ILE A 380 20.64 4.28 6.36
N ARG A 381 20.38 2.97 6.20
CA ARG A 381 20.17 2.03 7.30
C ARG A 381 21.34 2.06 8.28
N SER A 382 22.58 2.15 7.80
CA SER A 382 23.77 2.21 8.65
C SER A 382 23.87 3.46 9.53
N LEU A 383 23.17 4.55 9.16
CA LEU A 383 23.15 5.80 9.91
C LEU A 383 22.09 5.81 11.01
N TYR A 384 20.97 5.15 10.76
CA TYR A 384 19.79 5.19 11.62
C TYR A 384 19.62 3.95 12.50
N ILE A 385 20.19 2.82 12.10
CA ILE A 385 19.93 1.52 12.70
C ILE A 385 21.26 0.87 13.09
N SER A 386 21.62 0.96 14.37
CA SER A 386 22.86 0.39 14.88
C SER A 386 22.73 -1.13 15.09
N GLU A 387 23.83 -1.88 14.96
CA GLU A 387 23.82 -3.32 15.34
C GLU A 387 23.54 -3.53 16.83
N THR A 388 23.64 -2.49 17.66
CA THR A 388 23.40 -2.56 19.11
C THR A 388 21.91 -2.45 19.45
N ASP A 389 21.10 -1.90 18.55
CA ASP A 389 19.63 -1.93 18.64
C ASP A 389 19.04 -3.31 18.24
N ARG A 390 19.89 -4.27 17.85
CA ARG A 390 19.51 -5.65 17.50
C ARG A 390 19.48 -6.58 18.73
N GLN A 391 18.85 -6.18 19.83
CA GLN A 391 18.57 -7.16 20.89
C GLN A 391 17.20 -7.80 20.65
N MET A 392 17.21 -9.12 20.57
CA MET A 392 16.02 -9.91 20.32
C MET A 392 15.00 -9.69 21.44
N PRO A 393 13.69 -9.66 21.14
CA PRO A 393 12.70 -9.83 22.18
C PRO A 393 12.98 -11.16 22.92
N SER A 394 12.78 -11.17 24.23
CA SER A 394 12.87 -12.41 25.02
C SER A 394 11.89 -13.45 24.47
N GLN A 395 12.13 -14.76 24.69
CA GLN A 395 11.22 -15.79 24.19
C GLN A 395 9.77 -15.46 24.61
N PRO A 396 8.83 -15.25 23.67
CA PRO A 396 7.47 -14.87 23.98
C PRO A 396 6.81 -16.01 24.75
N GLU A 397 6.18 -15.66 25.87
CA GLU A 397 5.31 -16.55 26.59
C GLU A 397 3.87 -16.31 26.15
N LEU A 398 3.23 -17.36 25.66
CA LEU A 398 1.81 -17.33 25.37
C LEU A 398 1.05 -17.50 26.69
N THR A 399 0.44 -16.41 27.18
CA THR A 399 -0.38 -16.47 28.40
C THR A 399 -1.83 -16.79 28.01
N LEU A 400 -2.17 -18.08 28.08
CA LEU A 400 -3.51 -18.59 27.78
C LEU A 400 -4.20 -19.06 29.06
N TYR A 401 -5.45 -18.63 29.24
CA TYR A 401 -6.32 -19.20 30.25
C TYR A 401 -7.74 -19.41 29.68
N PRO A 402 -8.26 -20.65 29.66
CA PRO A 402 -7.57 -21.92 29.96
C PRO A 402 -6.57 -22.30 28.84
N ASN A 403 -5.52 -23.06 29.16
CA ASN A 403 -4.66 -23.72 28.18
C ASN A 403 -4.91 -25.23 28.26
N PRO A 404 -5.37 -25.90 27.19
CA PRO A 404 -5.65 -25.40 25.83
C PRO A 404 -6.86 -24.46 25.72
N PHE A 405 -6.87 -23.55 24.72
CA PHE A 405 -7.82 -22.42 24.56
C PHE A 405 -8.60 -22.45 23.24
N ASN A 406 -9.72 -21.72 23.18
CA ASN A 406 -10.76 -21.91 22.16
C ASN A 406 -10.73 -20.89 21.00
N SER A 407 -10.26 -19.65 21.21
CA SER A 407 -10.27 -18.61 20.15
C SER A 407 -9.39 -17.37 20.38
N ALA A 408 -9.24 -16.89 21.62
CA ALA A 408 -8.49 -15.66 21.92
C ALA A 408 -7.49 -15.81 23.07
N GLY A 409 -6.38 -15.08 22.99
CA GLY A 409 -5.29 -15.15 23.97
C GLY A 409 -4.42 -13.90 23.98
N ASN A 410 -3.34 -13.92 24.76
CA ASN A 410 -2.32 -12.88 24.70
C ASN A 410 -0.93 -13.48 24.52
N ILE A 411 -0.15 -12.89 23.61
CA ILE A 411 1.30 -13.11 23.58
C ILE A 411 1.97 -12.06 24.45
N VAL A 412 2.79 -12.51 25.38
CA VAL A 412 3.58 -11.64 26.26
C VAL A 412 5.05 -11.83 25.92
N PHE A 413 5.79 -10.74 25.76
CA PHE A 413 7.24 -10.77 25.55
C PHE A 413 7.86 -9.50 26.11
N GLU A 414 9.15 -9.54 26.41
CA GLU A 414 9.90 -8.33 26.71
C GLU A 414 10.61 -7.85 25.46
N SER A 415 10.61 -6.54 25.26
CA SER A 415 11.45 -5.86 24.29
C SER A 415 12.29 -4.84 25.03
N ASP A 416 13.54 -4.69 24.65
CA ASP A 416 14.44 -3.66 25.15
C ASP A 416 14.27 -2.31 24.43
N ARG A 417 13.60 -2.32 23.28
CA ARG A 417 13.37 -1.17 22.40
C ARG A 417 11.89 -0.94 22.08
N ARG A 418 11.60 0.21 21.47
CA ARG A 418 10.31 0.45 20.83
C ARG A 418 10.32 -0.12 19.42
N GLY A 419 9.16 -0.51 18.92
CA GLY A 419 9.04 -1.04 17.56
C GLY A 419 7.62 -1.46 17.24
N LEU A 420 7.46 -2.21 16.16
CA LEU A 420 6.20 -2.76 15.70
C LEU A 420 6.29 -4.28 15.67
N ALA A 421 5.40 -4.93 16.39
CA ALA A 421 5.33 -6.39 16.42
C ALA A 421 4.23 -6.92 15.51
N ASP A 422 4.59 -7.82 14.61
CA ASP A 422 3.68 -8.71 13.94
C ASP A 422 3.60 -10.02 14.71
N VAL A 423 2.40 -10.62 14.76
CA VAL A 423 2.21 -12.00 15.21
C VAL A 423 1.85 -12.81 13.99
N LEU A 424 2.72 -13.75 13.65
CA LEU A 424 2.60 -14.70 12.55
C LEU A 424 2.32 -16.09 13.15
N ILE A 425 1.38 -16.84 12.57
CA ILE A 425 1.07 -18.21 13.00
C ILE A 425 1.48 -19.18 11.90
N TYR A 426 2.30 -20.16 12.25
CA TYR A 426 2.74 -21.23 11.36
C TYR A 426 2.19 -22.58 11.80
N ASP A 427 1.95 -23.48 10.84
CA ASP A 427 1.64 -24.88 11.14
C ASP A 427 2.91 -25.70 11.45
N ASN A 428 2.77 -26.97 11.82
CA ASN A 428 3.91 -27.84 12.11
C ASN A 428 4.79 -28.16 10.90
N LEU A 429 4.36 -27.80 9.69
CA LEU A 429 5.13 -27.94 8.46
C LEU A 429 5.85 -26.63 8.10
N GLY A 430 5.74 -25.59 8.94
CA GLY A 430 6.39 -24.29 8.73
C GLY A 430 5.66 -23.39 7.73
N ARG A 431 4.40 -23.68 7.37
CA ARG A 431 3.61 -22.82 6.47
C ARG A 431 2.90 -21.74 7.27
N LEU A 432 2.95 -20.49 6.80
CA LEU A 432 2.20 -19.39 7.39
C LEU A 432 0.71 -19.62 7.19
N VAL A 433 -0.06 -19.62 8.29
CA VAL A 433 -1.49 -19.93 8.31
C VAL A 433 -2.35 -18.71 8.66
N ALA A 434 -1.79 -17.75 9.42
CA ALA A 434 -2.48 -16.51 9.76
C ALA A 434 -1.50 -15.42 10.22
N VAL A 435 -1.92 -14.16 10.09
CA VAL A 435 -1.26 -12.98 10.68
C VAL A 435 -2.28 -12.30 11.59
N PRO A 436 -2.57 -12.85 12.78
CA PRO A 436 -3.63 -12.34 13.66
C PRO A 436 -3.41 -10.90 14.14
N VAL A 437 -2.16 -10.44 14.17
CA VAL A 437 -1.81 -9.08 14.55
C VAL A 437 -0.70 -8.60 13.63
N SER A 438 -0.82 -7.39 13.13
CA SER A 438 0.24 -6.73 12.37
C SER A 438 0.46 -5.32 12.86
N ALA A 439 1.73 -4.88 12.85
CA ALA A 439 2.18 -3.57 13.28
C ALA A 439 1.70 -3.13 14.68
N PHE A 440 1.72 -4.04 15.65
CA PHE A 440 1.33 -3.72 17.03
C PHE A 440 2.41 -2.86 17.70
N PRO A 441 2.09 -1.69 18.28
CA PRO A 441 3.08 -0.86 18.96
C PRO A 441 3.70 -1.56 20.17
N VAL A 442 5.02 -1.63 20.18
CA VAL A 442 5.84 -2.23 21.24
C VAL A 442 6.59 -1.11 21.95
N SER A 443 6.58 -1.14 23.28
CA SER A 443 7.41 -0.28 24.11
C SER A 443 8.59 -1.06 24.68
N ALA A 444 9.66 -0.37 25.08
CA ALA A 444 10.68 -0.99 25.92
C ALA A 444 10.04 -1.46 27.25
N GLY A 445 10.31 -2.71 27.64
CA GLY A 445 9.69 -3.42 28.76
C GLY A 445 8.80 -4.58 28.31
N THR A 446 7.88 -5.00 29.19
CA THR A 446 6.94 -6.09 28.92
C THR A 446 5.78 -5.61 28.05
N ASN A 447 5.55 -6.32 26.94
CA ASN A 447 4.46 -6.06 26.00
C ASN A 447 3.45 -7.19 26.01
N ARG A 448 2.18 -6.86 25.79
CA ARG A 448 1.07 -7.81 25.76
C ARG A 448 0.22 -7.59 24.52
N ILE A 449 0.30 -8.52 23.59
CA ILE A 449 -0.42 -8.47 22.32
C ILE A 449 -1.66 -9.36 22.41
N PRO A 450 -2.88 -8.82 22.30
CA PRO A 450 -4.08 -9.62 22.18
C PRO A 450 -4.13 -10.29 20.80
N ILE A 451 -4.37 -11.60 20.76
CA ILE A 451 -4.47 -12.37 19.52
C ILE A 451 -5.82 -13.09 19.43
N SER A 452 -6.37 -13.21 18.21
CA SER A 452 -7.49 -14.10 17.90
C SER A 452 -7.08 -15.08 16.80
N VAL A 453 -7.48 -16.34 16.94
CA VAL A 453 -7.22 -17.43 15.99
C VAL A 453 -8.52 -17.98 15.39
N ASP A 454 -9.53 -17.13 15.29
CA ASP A 454 -10.80 -17.46 14.63
C ASP A 454 -10.54 -17.90 13.18
N GLY A 455 -11.25 -18.95 12.76
CA GLY A 455 -11.03 -19.56 11.43
C GLY A 455 -9.86 -20.57 11.33
N ILE A 456 -8.96 -20.67 12.32
CA ILE A 456 -7.88 -21.68 12.30
C ILE A 456 -8.39 -23.05 12.81
N PRO A 457 -8.12 -24.19 12.14
CA PRO A 457 -8.52 -25.53 12.61
C PRO A 457 -7.87 -25.96 13.94
N SER A 458 -8.43 -26.96 14.62
CA SER A 458 -7.78 -27.57 15.79
C SER A 458 -6.45 -28.21 15.38
N GLY A 459 -5.38 -27.96 16.15
CA GLY A 459 -4.05 -28.40 15.76
C GLY A 459 -2.94 -27.84 16.63
N ARG A 460 -1.70 -28.23 16.29
CA ARG A 460 -0.47 -27.68 16.86
C ARG A 460 0.08 -26.62 15.92
N TYR A 461 0.46 -25.48 16.48
CA TYR A 461 0.90 -24.30 15.77
C TYR A 461 2.09 -23.65 16.46
N ILE A 462 2.78 -22.78 15.74
CA ILE A 462 3.87 -21.94 16.25
C ILE A 462 3.45 -20.49 16.04
N ALA A 463 3.29 -19.73 17.12
CA ALA A 463 3.17 -18.29 17.04
C ALA A 463 4.59 -17.70 17.02
N VAL A 464 4.80 -16.76 16.11
CA VAL A 464 6.06 -16.04 15.92
C VAL A 464 5.76 -14.56 16.08
N VAL A 465 6.38 -13.93 17.06
CA VAL A 465 6.38 -12.48 17.19
C VAL A 465 7.57 -11.98 16.40
N SER A 466 7.32 -11.23 15.33
CA SER A 466 8.35 -10.53 14.57
C SER A 466 8.35 -9.07 14.99
N LEU A 467 9.47 -8.56 15.50
CA LEU A 467 9.65 -7.13 15.77
C LEU A 467 10.37 -6.47 14.58
N ASP A 468 9.73 -5.45 13.99
CA ASP A 468 10.22 -4.65 12.86
C ASP A 468 10.69 -5.49 11.65
N GLY A 469 10.16 -6.70 11.48
CA GLY A 469 10.43 -7.56 10.33
C GLY A 469 11.67 -8.46 10.43
N ASP A 470 12.59 -8.20 11.36
CA ASP A 470 13.90 -8.89 11.44
C ASP A 470 14.03 -9.84 12.64
N HIS A 471 13.21 -9.68 13.69
CA HIS A 471 13.45 -10.35 14.98
C HIS A 471 12.28 -11.23 15.40
N SER A 472 12.38 -12.51 15.03
CA SER A 472 11.35 -13.51 15.29
C SER A 472 11.63 -14.26 16.60
N ALA A 473 10.72 -14.17 17.55
CA ALA A 473 10.73 -15.01 18.74
C ALA A 473 9.47 -15.89 18.73
N LYS A 474 9.61 -17.18 19.04
CA LYS A 474 8.59 -18.19 18.75
C LYS A 474 8.10 -18.91 19.99
N THR A 475 6.81 -19.22 20.01
CA THR A 475 6.17 -19.97 21.09
C THR A 475 5.17 -20.98 20.52
N PRO A 476 5.31 -22.28 20.83
CA PRO A 476 4.38 -23.30 20.33
C PRO A 476 3.06 -23.26 21.12
N PHE A 477 1.95 -23.59 20.47
CA PHE A 477 0.65 -23.73 21.13
C PHE A 477 -0.23 -24.81 20.51
N VAL A 478 -1.26 -25.22 21.26
CA VAL A 478 -2.29 -26.17 20.83
C VAL A 478 -3.63 -25.46 20.80
N LEU A 479 -4.27 -25.46 19.63
CA LEU A 479 -5.63 -24.97 19.45
C LEU A 479 -6.61 -26.14 19.53
N LEU A 480 -7.58 -26.05 20.44
CA LEU A 480 -8.70 -26.98 20.54
C LEU A 480 -10.00 -26.21 20.31
N LYS A 481 -10.72 -26.55 19.25
CA LYS A 481 -12.13 -26.20 19.05
C LYS A 481 -13.04 -27.33 19.47
#